data_AF-A0AAP2E2B1-F1
#
_entry.id   AF-A0AAP2E2B1-F1
#
_cell.length_a   1.000
_cell.length_b   1.000
_cell.length_c   1.000
_cell.angle_alpha   90.00
_cell.angle_beta   90.00
_cell.angle_gamma   90.00
#
_symmetry.space_group_name_H-M   'P 1'
#
loop_
_entity.id
_entity.type
_entity.pdbx_description
1 polymer ?
#
loop_
_entity_poly.entity_id
_entity_poly.type
_entity_poly.pdbx_seq_one_letter_code
_entity_poly.pdbx_strand_id
1 'polypeptide(L)'
;MKKLTVFYLLVVLLTVALPAASQRRRSATLNNASVSAQVLPRQQEPQLQRVSPAVREYIRPTEKVEVLQADGSKELLRRDEIKVEDGRQTIQYSSALGKLDEKETRMVVGKMEDSLASKIDVSQLKIIPELHFEKSSSDGTSRTYRIAFASNVPLEFNAEKDVFTGAISFLLVDESGDAAALDKPIPLQITSNTIRTITPKSLELSHLFLPLSDVELMERDVQDSALVKLVTNFNPNGYDVFVPVKPALQLSIERKSMQGLGIQEVPVTIRYIGSNSGKSRKVILQAERGTITPSAIEVKYNEPVTVMLRSEGIGDVTISVEDNTQRSEITVAYTFPWVFLVAALGGGLFGALLTFLKGGKKFSLKPFLYAALIGLLCAAAYYVLGLNLLDLKVSEAFNEVAVGTFSALGAFFGVNRKKAAN
;
A
#
# COMPACT_ATOMS: atom_id res chain seq x y z
N MET A 1 -10.59 -37.54 12.96
CA MET A 1 -12.02 -37.76 12.61
C MET A 1 -12.10 -38.03 11.12
N LYS A 2 -12.83 -39.07 10.73
CA LYS A 2 -12.88 -39.67 9.39
C LYS A 2 -13.92 -38.97 8.50
N LYS A 3 -13.56 -38.82 7.21
CA LYS A 3 -14.36 -38.85 5.97
C LYS A 3 -15.64 -38.00 5.87
N LEU A 4 -15.67 -37.11 4.88
CA LEU A 4 -16.87 -36.77 4.08
C LEU A 4 -16.40 -36.54 2.63
N THR A 5 -16.54 -37.52 1.73
CA THR A 5 -17.69 -37.84 0.85
C THR A 5 -17.75 -36.96 -0.40
N VAL A 6 -17.38 -37.60 -1.51
CA VAL A 6 -17.46 -37.21 -2.92
C VAL A 6 -18.90 -37.35 -3.42
N PHE A 7 -19.37 -36.45 -4.29
CA PHE A 7 -20.57 -36.67 -5.12
C PHE A 7 -20.36 -36.19 -6.57
N TYR A 8 -20.42 -37.16 -7.49
CA TYR A 8 -20.99 -37.23 -8.85
C TYR A 8 -21.12 -35.99 -9.76
N LEU A 9 -21.20 -36.05 -11.10
CA LEU A 9 -20.87 -36.96 -12.23
C LEU A 9 -21.75 -36.45 -13.40
N LEU A 10 -21.19 -36.39 -14.63
CA LEU A 10 -21.85 -36.49 -15.96
C LEU A 10 -22.82 -35.35 -16.38
N VAL A 11 -22.83 -34.86 -17.63
CA VAL A 11 -23.29 -35.49 -18.89
C VAL A 11 -22.73 -34.62 -20.06
N VAL A 12 -21.90 -35.15 -21.00
CA VAL A 12 -22.19 -35.56 -22.42
C VAL A 12 -22.78 -34.42 -23.29
N LEU A 13 -22.51 -34.16 -24.58
CA LEU A 13 -21.60 -34.53 -25.71
C LEU A 13 -22.25 -33.83 -26.96
N LEU A 14 -21.61 -33.88 -28.14
CA LEU A 14 -22.13 -33.55 -29.50
C LEU A 14 -22.10 -32.06 -29.94
N THR A 15 -21.81 -31.66 -31.18
CA THR A 15 -21.03 -32.17 -32.35
C THR A 15 -21.19 -31.10 -33.47
N VAL A 16 -20.17 -30.96 -34.31
CA VAL A 16 -20.21 -30.74 -35.79
C VAL A 16 -20.91 -29.49 -36.35
N ALA A 17 -20.15 -28.66 -37.09
CA ALA A 17 -20.28 -28.51 -38.55
C ALA A 17 -19.48 -27.31 -39.12
N LEU A 18 -18.60 -27.58 -40.08
CA LEU A 18 -18.10 -26.64 -41.09
C LEU A 18 -19.20 -26.34 -42.13
N PRO A 19 -19.17 -25.17 -42.76
CA PRO A 19 -19.03 -25.14 -44.24
C PRO A 19 -18.11 -23.99 -44.70
N ALA A 20 -17.17 -24.24 -45.61
CA ALA A 20 -17.30 -24.29 -47.08
C ALA A 20 -17.07 -22.93 -47.77
N ALA A 21 -16.11 -22.97 -48.70
CA ALA A 21 -15.69 -21.91 -49.59
C ALA A 21 -16.81 -21.40 -50.52
N SER A 22 -16.74 -20.13 -50.89
CA SER A 22 -17.33 -19.67 -52.14
C SER A 22 -16.37 -18.73 -52.88
N GLN A 23 -15.87 -19.24 -54.01
CA GLN A 23 -15.25 -18.44 -55.05
C GLN A 23 -16.34 -17.61 -55.74
N ARG A 24 -16.08 -16.31 -55.96
CA ARG A 24 -16.79 -15.52 -56.96
C ARG A 24 -15.81 -14.97 -57.99
N ARG A 25 -15.83 -15.62 -59.16
CA ARG A 25 -15.43 -15.05 -60.44
C ARG A 25 -16.39 -13.91 -60.83
N ARG A 26 -15.86 -12.77 -61.22
CA ARG A 26 -16.47 -11.82 -62.19
C ARG A 26 -15.32 -11.28 -63.03
N SER A 27 -15.17 -11.77 -64.25
CA SER A 27 -15.72 -11.19 -65.49
C SER A 27 -14.95 -9.94 -65.90
N ALA A 28 -14.02 -10.17 -66.82
CA ALA A 28 -13.32 -9.16 -67.59
C ALA A 28 -14.32 -8.33 -68.41
N THR A 29 -14.15 -7.02 -68.37
CA THR A 29 -14.74 -6.10 -69.36
C THR A 29 -13.58 -5.42 -70.05
N LEU A 30 -13.34 -5.82 -71.30
CA LEU A 30 -12.51 -5.10 -72.26
C LEU A 30 -13.25 -3.81 -72.62
N ASN A 31 -12.63 -2.66 -72.37
CA ASN A 31 -13.06 -1.41 -72.98
C ASN A 31 -11.87 -0.69 -73.61
N ASN A 32 -12.15 -0.23 -74.82
CA ASN A 32 -11.24 0.25 -75.83
C ASN A 32 -10.48 1.52 -75.43
N ALA A 33 -9.30 1.59 -76.02
CA ALA A 33 -8.36 2.69 -75.99
C ALA A 33 -8.96 4.02 -76.47
N SER A 34 -8.64 5.08 -75.75
CA SER A 34 -8.46 6.42 -76.29
C SER A 34 -7.09 6.92 -75.81
N VAL A 35 -6.14 6.96 -76.75
CA VAL A 35 -4.79 7.49 -76.58
C VAL A 35 -4.91 9.01 -76.43
N SER A 36 -4.88 9.47 -75.18
CA SER A 36 -4.61 10.86 -74.84
C SER A 36 -3.14 11.00 -74.47
N ALA A 37 -2.46 11.96 -75.09
CA ALA A 37 -1.04 12.25 -74.91
C ALA A 37 -0.68 12.34 -73.42
N GLN A 38 0.19 11.43 -72.96
CA GLN A 38 0.84 11.50 -71.66
C GLN A 38 1.75 12.74 -71.65
N VAL A 39 1.24 13.83 -71.09
CA VAL A 39 2.10 14.80 -70.42
C VAL A 39 2.72 14.03 -69.27
N LEU A 40 4.02 13.73 -69.37
CA LEU A 40 4.80 13.18 -68.27
C LEU A 40 4.48 14.03 -67.03
N PRO A 41 3.88 13.46 -65.97
CA PRO A 41 3.75 14.21 -64.73
C PRO A 41 5.17 14.58 -64.34
N ARG A 42 5.42 15.89 -64.19
CA ARG A 42 6.60 16.35 -63.44
C ARG A 42 6.64 15.47 -62.20
N GLN A 43 7.69 14.66 -62.06
CA GLN A 43 8.01 14.05 -60.78
C GLN A 43 8.01 15.23 -59.81
N GLN A 44 6.95 15.35 -59.03
CA GLN A 44 6.95 16.27 -57.91
C GLN A 44 8.11 15.77 -57.08
N GLU A 45 9.18 16.58 -57.03
CA GLU A 45 10.23 16.36 -56.04
C GLU A 45 9.52 16.07 -54.74
N PRO A 46 9.80 14.93 -54.08
CA PRO A 46 9.11 14.57 -52.85
C PRO A 46 9.22 15.77 -51.95
N GLN A 47 8.09 16.46 -51.70
CA GLN A 47 8.08 17.62 -50.84
C GLN A 47 8.56 17.09 -49.51
N LEU A 48 9.80 17.43 -49.15
CA LEU A 48 10.41 17.06 -47.89
C LEU A 48 9.44 17.55 -46.83
N GLN A 49 8.67 16.62 -46.26
CA GLN A 49 7.71 16.94 -45.21
C GLN A 49 8.52 17.61 -44.11
N ARG A 50 8.26 18.91 -43.92
CA ARG A 50 9.01 19.74 -43.00
C ARG A 50 8.86 19.12 -41.62
N VAL A 51 10.01 18.79 -41.02
CA VAL A 51 10.11 18.30 -39.65
C VAL A 51 9.18 19.11 -38.74
N SER A 52 8.35 18.40 -37.96
CA SER A 52 7.38 18.97 -37.02
C SER A 52 8.01 20.14 -36.24
N PRO A 53 7.30 21.27 -36.06
CA PRO A 53 7.79 22.40 -35.26
C PRO A 53 8.34 21.97 -33.90
N ALA A 54 7.73 20.98 -33.25
CA ALA A 54 8.20 20.40 -31.99
C ALA A 54 9.65 19.92 -32.09
N VAL A 55 10.00 19.10 -33.09
CA VAL A 55 11.39 18.60 -33.29
C VAL A 55 12.39 19.73 -33.42
N ARG A 56 11.96 20.88 -33.98
CA ARG A 56 12.81 22.04 -34.16
C ARG A 56 13.15 22.74 -32.86
N GLU A 57 12.28 22.66 -31.88
CA GLU A 57 12.48 23.26 -30.56
C GLU A 57 13.33 22.36 -29.67
N TYR A 58 13.16 21.03 -29.78
CA TYR A 58 13.89 20.09 -28.92
C TYR A 58 15.28 19.71 -29.43
N ILE A 59 15.48 19.60 -30.75
CA ILE A 59 16.76 19.11 -31.29
C ILE A 59 17.56 20.27 -31.86
N ARG A 60 18.76 20.49 -31.31
CA ARG A 60 19.69 21.48 -31.89
C ARG A 60 20.07 21.02 -33.29
N PRO A 61 20.20 21.93 -34.29
CA PRO A 61 20.53 21.55 -35.66
C PRO A 61 21.76 20.65 -35.81
N THR A 62 22.74 20.77 -34.92
CA THR A 62 23.99 20.01 -34.93
C THR A 62 23.96 18.74 -34.07
N GLU A 63 22.92 18.54 -33.27
CA GLU A 63 22.80 17.40 -32.35
C GLU A 63 22.29 16.18 -33.12
N LYS A 64 22.95 15.05 -32.89
CA LYS A 64 22.47 13.74 -33.36
C LYS A 64 21.63 13.11 -32.26
N VAL A 65 20.45 12.66 -32.61
CA VAL A 65 19.54 11.96 -31.70
C VAL A 65 19.36 10.52 -32.16
N GLU A 66 19.09 9.63 -31.22
CA GLU A 66 18.72 8.25 -31.55
C GLU A 66 17.23 8.22 -31.90
N VAL A 67 16.92 7.70 -33.09
CA VAL A 67 15.58 7.56 -33.64
C VAL A 67 15.27 6.08 -33.81
N LEU A 68 14.17 5.63 -33.21
CA LEU A 68 13.61 4.30 -33.40
C LEU A 68 12.59 4.38 -34.51
N GLN A 69 12.89 3.72 -35.62
CA GLN A 69 12.04 3.65 -36.80
C GLN A 69 10.87 2.67 -36.57
N ALA A 70 9.86 2.74 -37.43
CA ALA A 70 8.67 1.90 -37.35
C ALA A 70 8.97 0.39 -37.49
N ASP A 71 10.10 0.03 -38.12
CA ASP A 71 10.59 -1.34 -38.26
C ASP A 71 11.40 -1.84 -37.04
N GLY A 72 11.59 -0.99 -36.02
CA GLY A 72 12.36 -1.29 -34.81
C GLY A 72 13.87 -1.04 -34.92
N SER A 73 14.37 -0.56 -36.06
CA SER A 73 15.78 -0.17 -36.21
C SER A 73 16.07 1.16 -35.50
N LYS A 74 17.30 1.32 -35.01
CA LYS A 74 17.77 2.54 -34.35
C LYS A 74 18.82 3.25 -35.21
N GLU A 75 18.61 4.54 -35.45
CA GLU A 75 19.50 5.37 -36.26
C GLU A 75 19.90 6.65 -35.51
N LEU A 76 21.14 7.11 -35.71
CA LEU A 76 21.61 8.39 -35.20
C LEU A 76 21.44 9.47 -36.28
N LEU A 77 20.35 10.23 -36.19
CA LEU A 77 19.98 11.23 -37.18
C LEU A 77 20.17 12.65 -36.64
N ARG A 78 20.57 13.56 -37.52
CA ARG A 78 20.48 15.00 -37.25
C ARG A 78 19.05 15.48 -37.44
N ARG A 79 18.74 16.63 -36.86
CA ARG A 79 17.41 17.26 -36.95
C ARG A 79 16.85 17.33 -38.38
N ASP A 80 17.68 17.72 -39.34
CA ASP A 80 17.30 17.90 -40.75
C ASP A 80 17.20 16.57 -41.53
N GLU A 81 17.72 15.48 -40.96
CA GLU A 81 17.67 14.14 -41.52
C GLU A 81 16.40 13.37 -41.08
N ILE A 82 15.71 13.83 -40.03
CA ILE A 82 14.49 13.19 -39.52
C ILE A 82 13.35 13.42 -40.50
N LYS A 83 12.90 12.35 -41.15
CA LYS A 83 11.71 12.33 -42.01
C LYS A 83 10.62 11.53 -41.32
N VAL A 84 9.44 12.14 -41.13
CA VAL A 84 8.26 11.44 -40.62
C VAL A 84 7.69 10.59 -41.74
N GLU A 85 8.01 9.30 -41.71
CA GLU A 85 7.46 8.33 -42.65
C GLU A 85 6.11 7.78 -42.15
N ASP A 86 5.40 7.06 -43.00
CA ASP A 86 4.13 6.43 -42.61
C ASP A 86 4.38 5.43 -41.46
N GLY A 87 3.64 5.60 -40.36
CA GLY A 87 3.79 4.81 -39.14
C GLY A 87 4.21 5.64 -37.93
N ARG A 88 4.75 4.96 -36.92
CA ARG A 88 5.22 5.57 -35.68
C ARG A 88 6.74 5.60 -35.66
N GLN A 89 7.30 6.77 -35.37
CA GLN A 89 8.71 6.95 -35.04
C GLN A 89 8.83 7.47 -33.61
N THR A 90 9.89 7.08 -32.91
CA THR A 90 10.17 7.58 -31.56
C THR A 90 11.57 8.16 -31.52
N ILE A 91 11.73 9.32 -30.90
CA ILE A 91 13.02 9.98 -30.71
C ILE A 91 13.32 10.03 -29.22
N GLN A 92 14.49 9.53 -28.81
CA GLN A 92 14.99 9.78 -27.46
C GLN A 92 15.84 11.04 -27.44
N TYR A 93 15.56 11.92 -26.49
CA TYR A 93 16.29 13.18 -26.31
C TYR A 93 16.97 13.25 -24.94
N SER A 94 17.86 14.23 -24.76
CA SER A 94 18.65 14.37 -23.53
C SER A 94 17.82 14.86 -22.33
N SER A 95 18.19 14.45 -21.12
CA SER A 95 17.46 14.80 -19.88
C SER A 95 17.34 16.30 -19.59
N ALA A 96 18.24 17.12 -20.15
CA ALA A 96 18.18 18.58 -20.01
C ALA A 96 16.96 19.17 -20.75
N LEU A 97 16.63 18.64 -21.93
CA LEU A 97 15.46 19.03 -22.71
C LEU A 97 14.17 18.56 -22.03
N GLY A 98 14.21 17.43 -21.34
CA GLY A 98 13.08 16.91 -20.56
C GLY A 98 12.56 17.89 -19.51
N LYS A 99 13.41 18.71 -18.90
CA LYS A 99 12.96 19.72 -17.91
C LYS A 99 12.20 20.89 -18.54
N LEU A 100 12.58 21.29 -19.75
CA LEU A 100 11.84 22.33 -20.48
C LEU A 100 10.48 21.77 -20.92
N ASP A 101 10.50 20.55 -21.42
CA ASP A 101 9.33 19.80 -21.85
C ASP A 101 8.33 19.56 -20.70
N GLU A 102 8.83 19.21 -19.51
CA GLU A 102 8.03 19.09 -18.28
C GLU A 102 7.29 20.39 -17.97
N LYS A 103 7.93 21.54 -18.13
CA LYS A 103 7.29 22.84 -17.89
C LYS A 103 6.18 23.11 -18.91
N GLU A 104 6.43 22.86 -20.19
CA GLU A 104 5.45 23.06 -21.26
C GLU A 104 4.26 22.13 -21.12
N THR A 105 4.52 20.85 -20.88
CA THR A 105 3.50 19.83 -20.65
C THR A 105 2.66 20.16 -19.41
N ARG A 106 3.25 20.66 -18.32
CA ARG A 106 2.47 21.15 -17.17
C ARG A 106 1.59 22.33 -17.52
N MET A 107 2.01 23.24 -18.41
CA MET A 107 1.15 24.33 -18.89
C MET A 107 0.00 23.81 -19.75
N VAL A 108 0.24 22.82 -20.62
CA VAL A 108 -0.82 22.20 -21.44
C VAL A 108 -1.81 21.47 -20.56
N VAL A 109 -1.35 20.56 -19.69
CA VAL A 109 -2.19 19.80 -18.77
C VAL A 109 -2.92 20.71 -17.77
N GLY A 110 -2.24 21.76 -17.29
CA GLY A 110 -2.83 22.76 -16.40
C GLY A 110 -4.00 23.52 -17.03
N LYS A 111 -3.95 23.82 -18.34
CA LYS A 111 -5.07 24.45 -19.06
C LYS A 111 -6.29 23.55 -19.21
N MET A 112 -6.17 22.24 -18.99
CA MET A 112 -7.27 21.27 -19.08
C MET A 112 -8.05 21.18 -17.76
N GLU A 113 -8.19 22.34 -17.11
CA GLU A 113 -8.14 22.58 -15.66
C GLU A 113 -9.27 21.91 -14.84
N ASP A 114 -10.40 21.53 -15.46
CA ASP A 114 -11.54 21.02 -14.69
C ASP A 114 -11.59 19.48 -14.58
N SER A 115 -11.04 18.73 -15.55
CA SER A 115 -11.24 17.27 -15.61
C SER A 115 -10.01 16.43 -15.24
N LEU A 116 -8.81 16.97 -15.48
CA LEU A 116 -7.54 16.29 -15.22
C LEU A 116 -6.90 16.74 -13.91
N ALA A 117 -7.03 18.03 -13.54
CA ALA A 117 -6.41 18.56 -12.32
C ALA A 117 -6.98 17.95 -11.03
N SER A 118 -8.22 17.43 -11.07
CA SER A 118 -8.81 16.69 -9.94
C SER A 118 -8.26 15.27 -9.79
N LYS A 119 -7.59 14.73 -10.82
CA LYS A 119 -7.10 13.35 -10.86
C LYS A 119 -5.58 13.26 -10.79
N ILE A 120 -4.86 14.27 -11.28
CA ILE A 120 -3.40 14.31 -11.30
C ILE A 120 -2.87 15.55 -10.61
N ASP A 121 -1.92 15.36 -9.70
CA ASP A 121 -1.11 16.46 -9.18
C ASP A 121 -0.11 16.90 -10.27
N VAL A 122 -0.48 17.95 -11.01
CA VAL A 122 0.33 18.53 -12.10
C VAL A 122 1.73 18.96 -11.62
N SER A 123 1.91 19.25 -10.32
CA SER A 123 3.22 19.57 -9.75
C SER A 123 4.19 18.39 -9.76
N GLN A 124 3.65 17.17 -9.72
CA GLN A 124 4.39 15.89 -9.73
C GLN A 124 4.52 15.30 -11.14
N LEU A 125 3.96 15.95 -12.15
CA LEU A 125 4.01 15.49 -13.53
C LEU A 125 5.45 15.48 -14.05
N LYS A 126 5.84 14.33 -14.59
CA LYS A 126 7.14 14.06 -15.23
C LYS A 126 6.91 13.49 -16.61
N ILE A 127 7.91 13.59 -17.47
CA ILE A 127 7.85 13.08 -18.84
C ILE A 127 8.96 12.05 -19.04
N ILE A 128 8.64 10.96 -19.72
CA ILE A 128 9.65 10.06 -20.28
C ILE A 128 10.33 10.80 -21.43
N PRO A 129 11.68 10.84 -21.53
CA PRO A 129 12.40 11.59 -22.57
C PRO A 129 12.33 10.91 -23.96
N GLU A 130 11.10 10.64 -24.41
CA GLU A 130 10.71 10.06 -25.68
C GLU A 130 9.66 10.96 -26.33
N LEU A 131 9.94 11.36 -27.57
CA LEU A 131 9.02 12.11 -28.40
C LEU A 131 8.52 11.20 -29.52
N HIS A 132 7.20 10.97 -29.56
CA HIS A 132 6.59 10.09 -30.54
C HIS A 132 5.95 10.90 -31.66
N PHE A 133 6.13 10.41 -32.88
CA PHE A 133 5.53 10.94 -34.10
C PHE A 133 4.68 9.85 -34.70
N GLU A 134 3.42 10.15 -34.98
CA GLU A 134 2.53 9.23 -35.66
C GLU A 134 1.73 10.00 -36.70
N LYS A 135 1.70 9.48 -37.92
CA LYS A 135 0.80 9.97 -38.95
C LYS A 135 -0.43 9.07 -38.95
N SER A 136 -1.59 9.59 -38.55
CA SER A 136 -2.79 8.76 -38.49
C SER A 136 -3.19 8.32 -39.89
N SER A 137 -3.46 7.02 -39.99
CA SER A 137 -3.91 6.33 -41.19
C SER A 137 -5.30 6.79 -41.63
N SER A 138 -6.08 7.35 -40.68
CA SER A 138 -7.47 7.72 -40.89
C SER A 138 -7.64 9.11 -41.53
N ASP A 139 -6.88 10.10 -41.07
CA ASP A 139 -7.00 11.51 -41.47
C ASP A 139 -5.72 12.06 -42.12
N GLY A 140 -4.63 11.28 -42.13
CA GLY A 140 -3.32 11.71 -42.64
C GLY A 140 -2.63 12.76 -41.77
N THR A 141 -3.19 13.12 -40.62
CA THR A 141 -2.64 14.12 -39.72
C THR A 141 -1.43 13.55 -38.99
N SER A 142 -0.35 14.33 -38.96
CA SER A 142 0.81 14.03 -38.13
C SER A 142 0.58 14.57 -36.74
N ARG A 143 0.70 13.71 -35.74
CA ARG A 143 0.60 14.05 -34.32
C ARG A 143 1.94 13.84 -33.65
N THR A 144 2.24 14.72 -32.70
CA THR A 144 3.45 14.63 -31.86
C THR A 144 2.99 14.52 -30.42
N TYR A 145 3.39 13.48 -29.71
CA TYR A 145 2.96 13.29 -28.33
C TYR A 145 4.04 12.65 -27.46
N ARG A 146 3.84 12.74 -26.15
CA ARG A 146 4.79 12.33 -25.11
C ARG A 146 4.10 11.47 -24.07
N ILE A 147 4.87 10.58 -23.44
CA ILE A 147 4.38 9.83 -22.28
C ILE A 147 4.65 10.65 -21.02
N ALA A 148 3.59 11.12 -20.39
CA ALA A 148 3.65 11.79 -19.11
C ALA A 148 3.14 10.86 -18.00
N PHE A 149 3.73 10.99 -16.82
CA PHE A 149 3.31 10.22 -15.64
C PHE A 149 3.40 11.07 -14.38
N ALA A 150 2.57 10.74 -13.41
CA ALA A 150 2.56 11.37 -12.11
C ALA A 150 2.35 10.34 -11.00
N SER A 151 3.11 10.48 -9.91
CA SER A 151 2.88 9.71 -8.68
C SER A 151 1.75 10.39 -7.90
N ASN A 152 0.51 10.22 -8.37
CA ASN A 152 -0.66 10.89 -7.80
C ASN A 152 -0.88 10.55 -6.32
N VAL A 153 -0.53 9.31 -5.94
CA VAL A 153 -0.64 8.84 -4.56
C VAL A 153 0.73 8.36 -4.12
N PRO A 154 1.42 9.05 -3.19
CA PRO A 154 2.66 8.52 -2.60
C PRO A 154 2.36 7.16 -1.97
N LEU A 155 3.39 6.35 -1.74
CA LEU A 155 3.22 5.10 -1.00
C LEU A 155 2.84 5.43 0.45
N GLU A 156 1.57 5.19 0.81
CA GLU A 156 1.02 5.42 2.15
C GLU A 156 0.75 4.08 2.84
N PHE A 157 1.06 4.01 4.14
CA PHE A 157 0.87 2.78 4.90
C PHE A 157 -0.62 2.50 5.16
N ASN A 158 -1.09 1.32 4.76
CA ASN A 158 -2.40 0.79 5.06
C ASN A 158 -2.30 -0.21 6.22
N ALA A 159 -2.77 0.19 7.39
CA ALA A 159 -2.70 -0.62 8.62
C ALA A 159 -3.56 -1.89 8.57
N GLU A 160 -4.65 -1.92 7.80
CA GLU A 160 -5.51 -3.11 7.67
C GLU A 160 -4.84 -4.23 6.88
N LYS A 161 -4.12 -3.85 5.81
CA LYS A 161 -3.42 -4.78 4.91
C LYS A 161 -1.96 -5.01 5.28
N ASP A 162 -1.43 -4.23 6.23
CA ASP A 162 -0.01 -4.23 6.65
C ASP A 162 0.95 -4.06 5.45
N VAL A 163 0.65 -3.09 4.58
CA VAL A 163 1.39 -2.76 3.35
C VAL A 163 1.32 -1.26 3.07
N PHE A 164 2.36 -0.70 2.48
CA PHE A 164 2.31 0.57 1.75
C PHE A 164 1.59 0.39 0.42
N THR A 165 0.68 1.30 0.10
CA THR A 165 -0.08 1.34 -1.14
C THR A 165 0.06 2.70 -1.81
N GLY A 166 0.21 2.73 -3.13
CA GLY A 166 0.31 3.96 -3.91
C GLY A 166 -0.03 3.70 -5.37
N ALA A 167 0.02 4.74 -6.20
CA ALA A 167 -0.30 4.62 -7.61
C ALA A 167 0.53 5.58 -8.48
N ILE A 168 0.89 5.11 -9.67
CA ILE A 168 1.42 5.94 -10.75
C ILE A 168 0.37 5.98 -11.85
N SER A 169 0.00 7.18 -12.27
CA SER A 169 -0.91 7.39 -13.39
C SER A 169 -0.12 7.83 -14.62
N PHE A 170 -0.52 7.29 -15.78
CA PHE A 170 0.09 7.56 -17.07
C PHE A 170 -0.93 8.20 -18.01
N LEU A 171 -0.45 9.11 -18.84
CA LEU A 171 -1.21 9.67 -19.96
C LEU A 171 -0.30 10.03 -21.13
N LEU A 172 -0.91 10.23 -22.29
CA LEU A 172 -0.23 10.78 -23.46
C LEU A 172 -0.59 12.24 -23.65
N VAL A 173 0.40 13.10 -23.84
CA VAL A 173 0.21 14.54 -24.02
C VAL A 173 0.63 14.95 -25.41
N ASP A 174 -0.29 15.55 -26.16
CA ASP A 174 -0.04 16.28 -27.41
C ASP A 174 -0.06 17.80 -27.12
N GLU A 175 0.53 18.59 -28.01
CA GLU A 175 0.49 20.05 -27.98
C GLU A 175 -0.91 20.60 -28.28
N SER A 176 -1.73 19.84 -29.02
CA SER A 176 -3.09 20.22 -29.43
C SER A 176 -4.09 20.29 -28.28
N GLY A 177 -3.94 19.45 -27.24
CA GLY A 177 -4.98 19.24 -26.24
C GLY A 177 -6.07 18.24 -26.66
N ASP A 178 -5.97 17.62 -27.84
CA ASP A 178 -7.04 16.76 -28.38
C ASP A 178 -7.01 15.34 -27.78
N ALA A 179 -8.15 14.87 -27.26
CA ALA A 179 -8.31 13.54 -26.67
C ALA A 179 -8.57 12.43 -27.70
N ALA A 180 -7.70 12.34 -28.72
CA ALA A 180 -7.87 11.40 -29.82
C ALA A 180 -7.26 10.01 -29.52
N ALA A 181 -7.85 8.96 -30.10
CA ALA A 181 -7.27 7.61 -30.08
C ALA A 181 -6.02 7.53 -30.99
N LEU A 182 -5.10 6.64 -30.65
CA LEU A 182 -3.94 6.26 -31.47
C LEU A 182 -4.30 5.09 -32.38
N ASP A 183 -3.67 5.01 -33.57
CA ASP A 183 -3.87 3.87 -34.46
C ASP A 183 -3.22 2.60 -33.89
N LYS A 184 -2.10 2.76 -33.18
CA LYS A 184 -1.41 1.68 -32.46
C LYS A 184 -1.29 2.03 -30.97
N PRO A 185 -1.55 1.14 -30.02
CA PRO A 185 -1.23 1.45 -28.62
C PRO A 185 0.29 1.53 -28.38
N ILE A 186 0.71 2.22 -27.33
CA ILE A 186 2.11 2.24 -26.89
C ILE A 186 2.25 1.26 -25.72
N PRO A 187 3.01 0.16 -25.88
CA PRO A 187 3.24 -0.76 -24.78
C PRO A 187 4.22 -0.14 -23.78
N LEU A 188 3.87 -0.22 -22.51
CA LEU A 188 4.72 0.16 -21.39
C LEU A 188 4.75 -0.97 -20.39
N GLN A 189 5.95 -1.39 -19.99
CA GLN A 189 6.14 -2.38 -18.94
C GLN A 189 6.68 -1.72 -17.68
N ILE A 190 6.14 -2.08 -16.53
CA ILE A 190 6.49 -1.52 -15.23
C ILE A 190 7.11 -2.63 -14.40
N THR A 191 8.34 -2.39 -13.94
CA THR A 191 9.09 -3.33 -13.12
C THR A 191 9.68 -2.65 -11.90
N SER A 192 10.01 -3.41 -10.87
CA SER A 192 10.68 -2.89 -9.68
C SER A 192 11.43 -4.02 -8.98
N ASN A 193 12.55 -3.67 -8.35
CA ASN A 193 13.26 -4.51 -7.39
C ASN A 193 12.89 -4.19 -5.93
N THR A 194 12.19 -3.08 -5.69
CA THR A 194 11.79 -2.61 -4.35
C THR A 194 10.31 -2.81 -4.08
N ILE A 195 9.47 -2.90 -5.11
CA ILE A 195 8.03 -3.14 -5.02
C ILE A 195 7.71 -4.58 -5.42
N ARG A 196 7.10 -5.31 -4.49
CA ARG A 196 6.70 -6.71 -4.65
C ARG A 196 5.50 -6.88 -5.57
N THR A 197 4.50 -6.01 -5.46
CA THR A 197 3.25 -6.12 -6.24
C THR A 197 3.02 -4.87 -7.05
N ILE A 198 2.90 -5.04 -8.36
CA ILE A 198 2.62 -3.99 -9.35
C ILE A 198 1.45 -4.48 -10.20
N THR A 199 0.36 -3.71 -10.23
CA THR A 199 -0.87 -4.10 -10.92
C THR A 199 -1.43 -2.93 -11.72
N PRO A 200 -1.46 -2.99 -13.06
CA PRO A 200 -0.90 -4.03 -13.92
C PRO A 200 0.64 -3.88 -14.11
N LYS A 201 1.33 -4.98 -14.46
CA LYS A 201 2.77 -4.95 -14.81
C LYS A 201 3.05 -4.44 -16.23
N SER A 202 2.03 -4.43 -17.08
CA SER A 202 2.10 -3.96 -18.46
C SER A 202 0.83 -3.20 -18.77
N LEU A 203 0.95 -2.08 -19.46
CA LEU A 203 -0.17 -1.27 -19.90
C LEU A 203 0.02 -0.83 -21.34
N GLU A 204 -1.09 -0.51 -21.98
CA GLU A 204 -1.13 -0.02 -23.36
C GLU A 204 -1.79 1.35 -23.38
N LEU A 205 -1.02 2.37 -23.75
CA LEU A 205 -1.55 3.73 -23.90
C LEU A 205 -2.12 3.89 -25.30
N SER A 206 -3.44 4.01 -25.39
CA SER A 206 -4.19 4.03 -26.67
C SER A 206 -4.87 5.35 -26.97
N HIS A 207 -4.89 6.30 -26.03
CA HIS A 207 -5.58 7.58 -26.16
C HIS A 207 -4.70 8.73 -25.69
N LEU A 208 -4.82 9.87 -26.36
CA LEU A 208 -4.29 11.15 -25.92
C LEU A 208 -5.16 11.67 -24.76
N PHE A 209 -4.50 12.18 -23.72
CA PHE A 209 -5.03 12.76 -22.49
C PHE A 209 -5.87 11.82 -21.61
N LEU A 210 -7.03 11.37 -22.08
CA LEU A 210 -7.99 10.56 -21.32
C LEU A 210 -8.44 9.33 -22.11
N PRO A 211 -8.68 8.18 -21.46
CA PRO A 211 -8.60 7.95 -20.01
C PRO A 211 -7.15 7.85 -19.47
N LEU A 212 -7.00 8.05 -18.17
CA LEU A 212 -5.75 7.78 -17.45
C LEU A 212 -5.56 6.26 -17.30
N SER A 213 -4.30 5.83 -17.36
CA SER A 213 -3.91 4.46 -17.07
C SER A 213 -3.19 4.42 -15.72
N ASP A 214 -3.80 3.78 -14.72
CA ASP A 214 -3.26 3.69 -13.37
C ASP A 214 -2.51 2.38 -13.14
N VAL A 215 -1.42 2.46 -12.39
CA VAL A 215 -0.64 1.32 -11.92
C VAL A 215 -0.56 1.38 -10.40
N GLU A 216 -1.21 0.42 -9.76
CA GLU A 216 -1.17 0.24 -8.31
C GLU A 216 0.15 -0.40 -7.88
N LEU A 217 0.71 0.12 -6.80
CA LEU A 217 1.95 -0.34 -6.19
C LEU A 217 1.66 -0.79 -4.76
N MET A 218 2.16 -1.97 -4.38
CA MET A 218 2.07 -2.45 -3.00
C MET A 218 3.39 -3.06 -2.52
N GLU A 219 3.85 -2.63 -1.34
CA GLU A 219 5.07 -3.13 -0.69
C GLU A 219 4.92 -3.15 0.83
N ARG A 220 5.57 -4.09 1.52
CA ARG A 220 5.61 -4.16 2.99
C ARG A 220 6.78 -3.40 3.59
N ASP A 221 7.95 -3.51 2.96
CA ASP A 221 9.20 -2.97 3.48
C ASP A 221 9.83 -2.01 2.47
N VAL A 222 9.43 -0.74 2.57
CA VAL A 222 9.92 0.34 1.73
C VAL A 222 10.41 1.49 2.61
N GLN A 223 11.43 2.20 2.13
CA GLN A 223 12.09 3.29 2.85
C GLN A 223 11.57 4.66 2.39
N ASP A 224 12.43 5.67 2.20
CA ASP A 224 12.03 7.02 1.77
C ASP A 224 11.39 7.07 0.36
N SER A 225 11.78 6.13 -0.51
CA SER A 225 11.25 6.03 -1.87
C SER A 225 11.36 4.61 -2.40
N ALA A 226 10.49 4.28 -3.35
CA ALA A 226 10.57 3.07 -4.13
C ALA A 226 11.07 3.35 -5.54
N LEU A 227 11.98 2.52 -6.02
CA LEU A 227 12.45 2.58 -7.41
C LEU A 227 11.54 1.75 -8.30
N VAL A 228 10.91 2.40 -9.27
CA VAL A 228 10.11 1.79 -10.33
C VAL A 228 10.81 2.03 -11.67
N LYS A 229 10.89 1.01 -12.52
CA LYS A 229 11.46 1.10 -13.86
C LYS A 229 10.36 1.06 -14.91
N LEU A 230 10.33 2.10 -15.73
CA LEU A 230 9.42 2.22 -16.88
C LEU A 230 10.13 1.75 -18.13
N VAL A 231 9.78 0.57 -18.63
CA VAL A 231 10.40 -0.06 -19.80
C VAL A 231 9.53 0.19 -21.03
N THR A 232 10.14 0.78 -22.05
CA THR A 232 9.52 1.06 -23.35
C THR A 232 10.22 0.24 -24.43
N ASN A 233 9.63 0.19 -25.63
CA ASN A 233 10.31 -0.43 -26.79
C ASN A 233 11.60 0.31 -27.16
N PHE A 234 11.68 1.62 -26.90
CA PHE A 234 12.87 2.41 -27.19
C PHE A 234 13.98 2.15 -26.18
N ASN A 235 13.63 2.11 -24.89
CA ASN A 235 14.56 1.92 -23.79
C ASN A 235 14.26 0.61 -23.04
N PRO A 236 14.81 -0.53 -23.50
CA PRO A 236 14.59 -1.82 -22.86
C PRO A 236 15.24 -1.92 -21.47
N ASN A 237 16.18 -1.02 -21.13
CA ASN A 237 16.78 -0.95 -19.79
C ASN A 237 15.89 -0.21 -18.79
N GLY A 238 14.89 0.52 -19.29
CA GLY A 238 13.91 1.29 -18.55
C GLY A 238 14.40 2.65 -18.04
N TYR A 239 13.44 3.47 -17.63
CA TYR A 239 13.66 4.75 -16.96
C TYR A 239 13.41 4.59 -15.46
N ASP A 240 14.37 5.05 -14.66
CA ASP A 240 14.27 5.02 -13.20
C ASP A 240 13.33 6.11 -12.69
N VAL A 241 12.30 5.71 -11.97
CA VAL A 241 11.29 6.57 -11.35
C VAL A 241 11.26 6.29 -9.86
N PHE A 242 11.50 7.34 -9.07
CA PHE A 242 11.38 7.27 -7.62
C PHE A 242 9.98 7.70 -7.19
N VAL A 243 9.24 6.76 -6.61
CA VAL A 243 7.93 6.99 -5.99
C VAL A 243 8.16 7.34 -4.52
N PRO A 244 7.74 8.53 -4.06
CA PRO A 244 7.94 8.92 -2.67
C PRO A 244 7.10 8.05 -1.74
N VAL A 245 7.64 7.76 -0.57
CA VAL A 245 6.94 7.07 0.51
C VAL A 245 6.60 8.09 1.58
N LYS A 246 5.36 8.03 2.07
CA LYS A 246 4.95 8.78 3.24
C LYS A 246 5.26 7.93 4.47
N PRO A 247 6.18 8.37 5.35
CA PRO A 247 6.48 7.63 6.56
C PRO A 247 5.21 7.41 7.40
N ALA A 248 5.19 6.39 8.24
CA ALA A 248 4.05 6.13 9.12
C ALA A 248 4.49 5.63 10.49
N LEU A 249 3.66 5.89 11.49
CA LEU A 249 3.72 5.23 12.78
C LEU A 249 2.86 3.97 12.71
N GLN A 250 3.43 2.83 13.08
CA GLN A 250 2.73 1.55 13.17
C GLN A 250 2.62 1.15 14.64
N LEU A 251 1.38 0.96 15.10
CA LEU A 251 1.08 0.33 16.39
C LEU A 251 0.80 -1.15 16.19
N SER A 252 1.37 -1.97 17.06
CA SER A 252 1.03 -3.39 17.14
C SER A 252 0.93 -3.84 18.60
N ILE A 253 -0.01 -4.76 18.82
CA ILE A 253 -0.20 -5.45 20.09
C ILE A 253 -0.39 -6.93 19.76
N GLU A 254 0.26 -7.81 20.51
CA GLU A 254 0.20 -9.25 20.24
C GLU A 254 -1.22 -9.81 20.45
N ARG A 255 -1.97 -9.22 21.40
CA ARG A 255 -3.32 -9.64 21.76
C ARG A 255 -4.32 -8.51 21.59
N LYS A 256 -5.38 -8.78 20.82
CA LYS A 256 -6.50 -7.83 20.64
C LYS A 256 -7.45 -7.77 21.85
N SER A 257 -7.21 -8.58 22.88
CA SER A 257 -8.01 -8.59 24.11
C SER A 257 -7.12 -8.81 25.34
N MET A 258 -7.47 -8.16 26.45
CA MET A 258 -6.81 -8.32 27.75
C MET A 258 -7.80 -8.22 28.90
N GLN A 259 -7.42 -8.68 30.10
CA GLN A 259 -8.24 -8.52 31.30
C GLN A 259 -8.29 -7.05 31.73
N GLY A 260 -9.49 -6.55 31.97
CA GLY A 260 -9.77 -5.17 32.35
C GLY A 260 -9.49 -4.85 33.82
N LEU A 261 -9.97 -3.69 34.26
CA LEU A 261 -9.96 -3.24 35.67
C LEU A 261 -8.55 -3.15 36.31
N GLY A 262 -7.50 -2.88 35.52
CA GLY A 262 -6.14 -2.74 36.04
C GLY A 262 -5.44 -4.05 36.35
N ILE A 263 -6.03 -5.19 35.98
CA ILE A 263 -5.48 -6.51 36.27
C ILE A 263 -4.36 -6.85 35.30
N GLN A 264 -4.56 -6.70 33.99
CA GLN A 264 -3.54 -7.09 33.02
C GLN A 264 -2.74 -5.89 32.51
N GLU A 265 -1.48 -6.16 32.21
CA GLU A 265 -0.58 -5.25 31.52
C GLU A 265 -0.02 -5.98 30.29
N VAL A 266 0.02 -5.32 29.14
CA VAL A 266 0.45 -5.91 27.86
C VAL A 266 1.46 -5.00 27.16
N PRO A 267 2.48 -5.58 26.51
CA PRO A 267 3.40 -4.81 25.70
C PRO A 267 2.70 -4.31 24.43
N VAL A 268 2.87 -3.03 24.13
CA VAL A 268 2.47 -2.38 22.88
C VAL A 268 3.75 -1.99 22.16
N THR A 269 3.90 -2.45 20.93
CA THR A 269 5.06 -2.15 20.08
C THR A 269 4.73 -1.01 19.13
N ILE A 270 5.66 -0.07 19.02
CA ILE A 270 5.59 1.08 18.14
C ILE A 270 6.76 1.01 17.17
N ARG A 271 6.47 1.20 15.89
CA ARG A 271 7.48 1.27 14.83
C ARG A 271 7.28 2.54 14.01
N TYR A 272 8.39 3.18 13.65
CA TYR A 272 8.39 4.22 12.64
C TYR A 272 8.92 3.60 11.33
N ILE A 273 8.05 3.55 10.32
CA ILE A 273 8.26 2.85 9.04
C ILE A 273 8.20 3.83 7.86
N GLY A 274 8.70 3.43 6.68
CA GLY A 274 8.63 4.25 5.46
C GLY A 274 9.58 5.46 5.43
N SER A 275 10.74 5.36 6.09
CA SER A 275 11.75 6.44 6.19
C SER A 275 13.15 5.82 6.16
N ASN A 276 14.22 6.50 5.78
CA ASN A 276 15.60 6.05 6.08
C ASN A 276 16.32 7.08 6.96
N SER A 277 15.61 8.12 7.41
CA SER A 277 16.17 9.10 8.32
C SER A 277 16.52 8.42 9.65
N GLY A 278 17.78 8.48 10.04
CA GLY A 278 18.24 8.09 11.39
C GLY A 278 17.81 9.06 12.50
N LYS A 279 16.94 10.03 12.19
CA LYS A 279 16.44 11.01 13.15
C LYS A 279 15.41 10.35 14.05
N SER A 280 15.56 10.50 15.37
CA SER A 280 14.52 10.12 16.31
C SER A 280 13.34 11.10 16.21
N ARG A 281 12.14 10.57 16.43
CA ARG A 281 10.91 11.36 16.56
C ARG A 281 10.32 11.14 17.93
N LYS A 282 9.96 12.22 18.61
CA LYS A 282 9.18 12.15 19.84
C LYS A 282 7.73 11.85 19.49
N VAL A 283 7.21 10.76 20.02
CA VAL A 283 5.81 10.36 19.88
C VAL A 283 5.13 10.35 21.25
N ILE A 284 3.85 10.67 21.27
CA ILE A 284 3.00 10.65 22.45
C ILE A 284 1.98 9.55 22.27
N LEU A 285 1.83 8.72 23.30
CA LEU A 285 0.84 7.65 23.36
C LEU A 285 -0.29 8.04 24.31
N GLN A 286 -1.51 7.75 23.88
CA GLN A 286 -2.72 7.97 24.65
C GLN A 286 -3.59 6.73 24.57
N ALA A 287 -4.30 6.43 25.66
CA ALA A 287 -5.36 5.44 25.69
C ALA A 287 -6.62 6.14 26.18
N GLU A 288 -7.77 5.84 25.58
CA GLU A 288 -9.06 6.39 26.04
C GLU A 288 -9.36 5.97 27.49
N ARG A 289 -8.94 4.75 27.87
CA ARG A 289 -8.97 4.22 29.24
C ARG A 289 -7.70 3.43 29.47
N GLY A 290 -7.09 3.55 30.65
CA GLY A 290 -5.88 2.84 31.01
C GLY A 290 -4.67 3.75 31.05
N THR A 291 -3.54 3.16 31.43
CA THR A 291 -2.27 3.90 31.57
C THR A 291 -1.21 3.27 30.69
N ILE A 292 -0.56 4.08 29.87
CA ILE A 292 0.60 3.70 29.06
C ILE A 292 1.87 4.18 29.74
N THR A 293 2.82 3.27 29.97
CA THR A 293 4.10 3.58 30.63
C THR A 293 5.27 3.10 29.77
N PRO A 294 6.16 4.00 29.33
CA PRO A 294 6.03 5.46 29.32
C PRO A 294 5.01 5.98 28.29
N SER A 295 4.35 7.11 28.56
CA SER A 295 3.38 7.74 27.64
C SER A 295 4.00 8.61 26.55
N ALA A 296 5.30 8.88 26.63
CA ALA A 296 6.06 9.58 25.59
C ALA A 296 7.41 8.91 25.42
N ILE A 297 7.79 8.66 24.16
CA ILE A 297 9.03 7.99 23.80
C ILE A 297 9.65 8.63 22.56
N GLU A 298 10.93 8.35 22.35
CA GLU A 298 11.57 8.60 21.07
C GLU A 298 11.61 7.31 20.26
N VAL A 299 11.08 7.37 19.03
CA VAL A 299 11.14 6.27 18.07
C VAL A 299 12.12 6.62 16.96
N LYS A 300 12.95 5.65 16.59
CA LYS A 300 13.85 5.74 15.44
C LYS A 300 13.34 4.86 14.32
N TYR A 301 13.80 5.14 13.10
CA TYR A 301 13.42 4.35 11.95
C TYR A 301 13.81 2.87 12.13
N ASN A 302 12.86 1.98 11.89
CA ASN A 302 12.99 0.52 11.97
C ASN A 302 13.53 -0.03 13.31
N GLU A 303 13.54 0.79 14.36
CA GLU A 303 13.86 0.37 15.73
C GLU A 303 12.54 0.27 16.50
N PRO A 304 11.96 -0.95 16.66
CA PRO A 304 10.74 -1.12 17.42
C PRO A 304 10.97 -0.74 18.88
N VAL A 305 10.09 0.11 19.42
CA VAL A 305 10.07 0.46 20.84
C VAL A 305 8.84 -0.17 21.47
N THR A 306 9.01 -0.74 22.66
CA THR A 306 7.91 -1.35 23.41
C THR A 306 7.58 -0.50 24.63
N VAL A 307 6.30 -0.23 24.83
CA VAL A 307 5.74 0.40 26.03
C VAL A 307 4.73 -0.55 26.66
N MET A 308 4.37 -0.30 27.92
CA MET A 308 3.41 -1.14 28.61
C MET A 308 2.06 -0.45 28.72
N LEU A 309 1.00 -1.16 28.33
CA LEU A 309 -0.39 -0.73 28.51
C LEU A 309 -1.00 -1.51 29.68
N ARG A 310 -1.47 -0.79 30.69
CA ARG A 310 -2.30 -1.34 31.76
C ARG A 310 -3.76 -0.98 31.54
N SER A 311 -4.65 -1.98 31.63
CA SER A 311 -6.08 -1.77 31.38
C SER A 311 -6.77 -0.93 32.45
N GLU A 312 -7.89 -0.31 32.09
CA GLU A 312 -8.79 0.37 33.02
C GLU A 312 -10.22 0.26 32.51
N GLY A 313 -11.14 -0.22 33.34
CA GLY A 313 -12.51 -0.50 32.92
C GLY A 313 -12.63 -1.76 32.06
N ILE A 314 -13.71 -1.81 31.27
CA ILE A 314 -14.16 -2.95 30.43
C ILE A 314 -14.68 -2.37 29.11
N GLY A 315 -14.68 -3.17 28.03
CA GLY A 315 -15.15 -2.79 26.70
C GLY A 315 -14.00 -2.45 25.75
N ASP A 316 -14.35 -2.10 24.52
CA ASP A 316 -13.36 -1.71 23.51
C ASP A 316 -12.75 -0.35 23.84
N VAL A 317 -11.43 -0.27 23.71
CA VAL A 317 -10.63 0.93 24.02
C VAL A 317 -9.71 1.21 22.84
N THR A 318 -9.68 2.47 22.41
CA THR A 318 -8.74 2.94 21.40
C THR A 318 -7.45 3.40 22.06
N ILE A 319 -6.34 2.95 21.49
CA ILE A 319 -4.98 3.41 21.80
C ILE A 319 -4.49 4.17 20.59
N SER A 320 -4.00 5.38 20.80
CA SER A 320 -3.44 6.21 19.75
C SER A 320 -1.97 6.52 20.04
N VAL A 321 -1.19 6.63 18.96
CA VAL A 321 0.15 7.22 18.96
C VAL A 321 0.15 8.35 17.96
N GLU A 322 0.72 9.48 18.37
CA GLU A 322 0.79 10.67 17.52
C GLU A 322 2.15 11.35 17.61
N ASP A 323 2.55 11.96 16.50
CA ASP A 323 3.58 12.99 16.43
C ASP A 323 2.97 14.29 15.87
N ASN A 324 3.80 15.28 15.57
CA ASN A 324 3.33 16.57 15.04
C ASN A 324 2.66 16.49 13.65
N THR A 325 2.75 15.35 12.96
CA THR A 325 2.37 15.17 11.55
C THR A 325 1.50 13.94 11.29
N GLN A 326 1.49 12.97 12.21
CA GLN A 326 0.94 11.64 11.98
C GLN A 326 0.24 11.13 13.25
N ARG A 327 -0.78 10.31 13.03
CA ARG A 327 -1.53 9.61 14.08
C ARG A 327 -1.86 8.21 13.63
N SER A 328 -1.66 7.22 14.49
CA SER A 328 -2.04 5.82 14.28
C SER A 328 -2.82 5.34 15.47
N GLU A 329 -3.80 4.45 15.23
CA GLU A 329 -4.72 3.95 16.26
C GLU A 329 -4.86 2.44 16.19
N ILE A 330 -5.13 1.82 17.33
CA ILE A 330 -5.48 0.41 17.45
C ILE A 330 -6.53 0.22 18.55
N THR A 331 -7.50 -0.66 18.31
CA THR A 331 -8.55 -1.00 19.28
C THR A 331 -8.21 -2.29 20.01
N VAL A 332 -8.38 -2.28 21.33
CA VAL A 332 -8.16 -3.43 22.22
C VAL A 332 -9.39 -3.64 23.09
N ALA A 333 -9.84 -4.90 23.21
CA ALA A 333 -10.99 -5.26 24.04
C ALA A 333 -10.56 -5.53 25.49
N TYR A 334 -11.08 -4.74 26.43
CA TYR A 334 -10.92 -5.01 27.87
C TYR A 334 -12.06 -5.92 28.33
N THR A 335 -11.70 -7.10 28.83
CA THR A 335 -12.66 -8.13 29.22
C THR A 335 -12.81 -8.19 30.74
N PHE A 336 -14.00 -8.57 31.23
CA PHE A 336 -14.19 -8.75 32.67
C PHE A 336 -13.28 -9.87 33.19
N PRO A 337 -12.51 -9.66 34.28
CA PRO A 337 -11.47 -10.58 34.72
C PRO A 337 -12.04 -11.77 35.51
N TRP A 338 -12.81 -12.64 34.85
CA TRP A 338 -13.46 -13.79 35.49
C TRP A 338 -12.47 -14.77 36.13
N VAL A 339 -11.35 -15.03 35.46
CA VAL A 339 -10.35 -15.98 35.94
C VAL A 339 -9.70 -15.47 37.23
N PHE A 340 -9.36 -14.18 37.27
CA PHE A 340 -8.89 -13.50 38.48
C PHE A 340 -9.91 -13.62 39.61
N LEU A 341 -11.20 -13.34 39.35
CA LEU A 341 -12.24 -13.39 40.37
C LEU A 341 -12.41 -14.81 40.94
N VAL A 342 -12.46 -15.82 40.07
CA VAL A 342 -12.60 -17.23 40.48
C VAL A 342 -11.37 -17.69 41.26
N ALA A 343 -10.16 -17.33 40.83
CA ALA A 343 -8.93 -17.65 41.53
C ALA A 343 -8.89 -16.99 42.92
N ALA A 344 -9.29 -15.73 43.03
CA ALA A 344 -9.29 -15.00 44.30
C ALA A 344 -10.30 -15.58 45.30
N LEU A 345 -11.54 -15.85 44.84
CA LEU A 345 -12.58 -16.45 45.67
C LEU A 345 -12.24 -17.90 46.04
N GLY A 346 -11.80 -18.70 45.08
CA GLY A 346 -11.39 -20.09 45.29
C GLY A 346 -10.22 -20.21 46.25
N GLY A 347 -9.21 -19.35 46.10
CA GLY A 347 -8.09 -19.24 47.03
C GLY A 347 -8.56 -18.89 48.44
N GLY A 348 -9.39 -17.85 48.59
CA GLY A 348 -9.94 -17.46 49.89
C GLY A 348 -10.75 -18.59 50.57
N LEU A 349 -11.60 -19.29 49.83
CA LEU A 349 -12.36 -20.43 50.31
C LEU A 349 -11.46 -21.60 50.72
N PHE A 350 -10.41 -21.88 49.94
CA PHE A 350 -9.44 -22.92 50.25
C PHE A 350 -8.64 -22.59 51.53
N GLY A 351 -8.23 -21.33 51.70
CA GLY A 351 -7.60 -20.86 52.94
C GLY A 351 -8.50 -21.07 54.17
N ALA A 352 -9.79 -20.77 54.07
CA ALA A 352 -10.76 -21.07 55.14
C ALA A 352 -10.90 -22.57 55.42
N LEU A 353 -10.95 -23.41 54.38
CA LEU A 353 -11.04 -24.86 54.52
C LEU A 353 -9.85 -25.41 55.33
N LEU A 354 -8.63 -24.96 55.02
CA LEU A 354 -7.43 -25.35 55.77
C LEU A 354 -7.50 -24.92 57.25
N THR A 355 -7.99 -23.71 57.53
CA THR A 355 -8.20 -23.22 58.90
C THR A 355 -9.25 -24.05 59.65
N PHE A 356 -10.33 -24.44 58.96
CA PHE A 356 -11.40 -25.26 59.52
C PHE A 356 -10.91 -26.66 59.91
N LEU A 357 -10.16 -27.31 58.99
CA LEU A 357 -9.59 -28.65 59.21
C LEU A 357 -8.63 -28.69 60.41
N LYS A 358 -7.90 -27.60 60.69
CA LYS A 358 -7.04 -27.48 61.89
C LYS A 358 -7.81 -27.26 63.20
N GLY A 359 -9.03 -26.71 63.14
CA GLY A 359 -9.73 -26.18 64.31
C GLY A 359 -10.79 -27.10 64.94
N GLY A 360 -11.19 -28.21 64.29
CA GLY A 360 -12.19 -29.15 64.81
C GLY A 360 -13.57 -28.54 65.11
N LYS A 361 -13.91 -27.39 64.52
CA LYS A 361 -15.14 -26.64 64.83
C LYS A 361 -16.34 -27.19 64.05
N LYS A 362 -17.58 -26.88 64.49
CA LYS A 362 -18.80 -27.14 63.70
C LYS A 362 -18.81 -26.29 62.43
N PHE A 363 -19.25 -26.87 61.32
CA PHE A 363 -19.34 -26.19 60.02
C PHE A 363 -20.32 -25.00 60.09
N SER A 364 -19.88 -23.85 59.59
CA SER A 364 -20.69 -22.63 59.49
C SER A 364 -20.33 -21.90 58.21
N LEU A 365 -21.33 -21.37 57.49
CA LEU A 365 -21.14 -20.70 56.19
C LEU A 365 -20.49 -19.31 56.34
N LYS A 366 -20.74 -18.61 57.45
CA LYS A 366 -20.25 -17.25 57.72
C LYS A 366 -18.73 -17.10 57.56
N PRO A 367 -17.87 -17.93 58.19
CA PRO A 367 -16.42 -17.80 58.05
C PRO A 367 -15.93 -18.01 56.61
N PHE A 368 -16.59 -18.84 55.80
CA PHE A 368 -16.23 -19.02 54.39
C PHE A 368 -16.54 -17.77 53.56
N LEU A 369 -17.67 -17.10 53.82
CA LEU A 369 -18.00 -15.84 53.15
C LEU A 369 -17.00 -14.72 53.50
N TYR A 370 -16.63 -14.60 54.79
CA TYR A 370 -15.58 -13.66 55.21
C TYR A 370 -14.22 -13.98 54.59
N ALA A 371 -13.86 -15.27 54.51
CA ALA A 371 -12.61 -15.70 53.90
C ALA A 371 -12.54 -15.41 52.40
N ALA A 372 -13.66 -15.60 51.68
CA ALA A 372 -13.76 -15.24 50.26
C ALA A 372 -13.56 -13.73 50.06
N LEU A 373 -14.17 -12.88 50.90
CA LEU A 373 -13.99 -11.43 50.87
C LEU A 373 -12.56 -11.00 51.22
N ILE A 374 -11.96 -11.61 52.25
CA ILE A 374 -10.55 -11.36 52.62
C ILE A 374 -9.62 -11.78 51.48
N GLY A 375 -9.86 -12.95 50.87
CA GLY A 375 -9.11 -13.43 49.72
C GLY A 375 -9.17 -12.46 48.55
N LEU A 376 -10.37 -11.99 48.21
CA LEU A 376 -10.58 -10.97 47.17
C LEU A 376 -9.85 -9.66 47.48
N LEU A 377 -9.91 -9.17 48.72
CA LEU A 377 -9.19 -7.97 49.15
C LEU A 377 -7.67 -8.15 49.07
N CYS A 378 -7.15 -9.32 49.47
CA CYS A 378 -5.73 -9.62 49.35
C CYS A 378 -5.27 -9.72 47.89
N ALA A 379 -6.07 -10.34 47.02
CA ALA A 379 -5.81 -10.36 45.58
C ALA A 379 -5.79 -8.96 44.97
N ALA A 380 -6.79 -8.13 45.31
CA ALA A 380 -6.87 -6.75 44.86
C ALA A 380 -5.67 -5.93 45.37
N ALA A 381 -5.30 -6.08 46.64
CA ALA A 381 -4.13 -5.40 47.22
C ALA A 381 -2.83 -5.83 46.55
N TYR A 382 -2.65 -7.12 46.23
CA TYR A 382 -1.49 -7.63 45.50
C TYR A 382 -1.32 -6.93 44.14
N TYR A 383 -2.41 -6.79 43.38
CA TYR A 383 -2.39 -6.14 42.06
C TYR A 383 -2.27 -4.61 42.13
N VAL A 384 -3.12 -3.95 42.93
CA VAL A 384 -3.20 -2.48 42.98
C VAL A 384 -1.93 -1.88 43.56
N LEU A 385 -1.37 -2.49 44.60
CA LEU A 385 -0.14 -1.98 45.23
C LEU A 385 1.12 -2.41 44.49
N GLY A 386 1.00 -3.23 43.42
CA GLY A 386 2.15 -3.78 42.71
C GLY A 386 3.13 -4.45 43.66
N LEU A 387 2.61 -5.15 44.68
CA LEU A 387 3.42 -5.79 45.73
C LEU A 387 4.18 -6.97 45.11
N ASN A 388 5.26 -6.66 44.41
CA ASN A 388 6.27 -7.60 43.96
C ASN A 388 7.13 -8.06 45.15
N LEU A 389 6.46 -8.59 46.18
CA LEU A 389 7.08 -9.04 47.43
C LEU A 389 8.12 -10.16 47.21
N LEU A 390 8.10 -10.80 46.05
CA LEU A 390 8.95 -11.95 45.74
C LEU A 390 9.87 -11.75 44.53
N ASP A 391 9.81 -10.62 43.81
CA ASP A 391 10.54 -10.38 42.54
C ASP A 391 10.56 -11.59 41.57
N LEU A 392 9.51 -12.42 41.65
CA LEU A 392 9.37 -13.59 40.81
C LEU A 392 8.71 -13.16 39.51
N LYS A 393 9.46 -13.23 38.40
CA LYS A 393 8.91 -13.13 37.05
C LYS A 393 8.09 -14.39 36.75
N VAL A 394 6.87 -14.45 37.27
CA VAL A 394 5.93 -15.52 36.95
C VAL A 394 5.33 -15.22 35.57
N SER A 395 5.38 -16.18 34.63
CA SER A 395 4.77 -16.00 33.32
C SER A 395 3.27 -15.72 33.46
N GLU A 396 2.64 -15.03 32.51
CA GLU A 396 1.21 -14.66 32.57
C GLU A 396 0.29 -15.81 33.00
N ALA A 397 0.55 -17.04 32.56
CA ALA A 397 -0.23 -18.23 32.91
C ALA A 397 -0.18 -18.67 34.39
N PHE A 398 0.76 -18.12 35.17
CA PHE A 398 0.88 -18.39 36.60
C PHE A 398 0.39 -17.22 37.45
N ASN A 399 -0.06 -16.12 36.83
CA ASN A 399 -0.51 -14.96 37.56
C ASN A 399 -1.79 -15.29 38.37
N GLU A 400 -2.65 -16.16 37.84
CA GLU A 400 -3.83 -16.66 38.53
C GLU A 400 -3.49 -17.60 39.70
N VAL A 401 -2.42 -18.39 39.57
CA VAL A 401 -1.93 -19.25 40.65
C VAL A 401 -1.40 -18.40 41.80
N ALA A 402 -0.67 -17.33 41.48
CA ALA A 402 -0.22 -16.36 42.48
C ALA A 402 -1.42 -15.71 43.20
N VAL A 403 -2.42 -15.23 42.44
CA VAL A 403 -3.67 -14.67 43.00
C VAL A 403 -4.34 -15.65 43.96
N GLY A 404 -4.55 -16.89 43.53
CA GLY A 404 -5.16 -17.91 44.37
C GLY A 404 -4.35 -18.19 45.63
N THR A 405 -3.02 -18.25 45.52
CA THR A 405 -2.11 -18.50 46.64
C THR A 405 -2.13 -17.35 47.66
N PHE A 406 -1.99 -16.10 47.21
CA PHE A 406 -2.06 -14.93 48.09
C PHE A 406 -3.43 -14.79 48.75
N SER A 407 -4.51 -15.09 48.02
CA SER A 407 -5.86 -15.10 48.55
C SER A 407 -6.03 -16.17 49.64
N ALA A 408 -5.50 -17.37 49.40
CA ALA A 408 -5.53 -18.47 50.37
C ALA A 408 -4.73 -18.15 51.64
N LEU A 409 -3.54 -17.57 51.50
CA LEU A 409 -2.72 -17.14 52.63
C LEU A 409 -3.41 -16.03 53.43
N GLY A 410 -3.94 -15.02 52.75
CA GLY A 410 -4.68 -13.91 53.38
C GLY A 410 -5.87 -14.41 54.18
N ALA A 411 -6.68 -15.30 53.61
CA ALA A 411 -7.81 -15.92 54.30
C ALA A 411 -7.37 -16.82 55.47
N PHE A 412 -6.32 -17.62 55.29
CA PHE A 412 -5.80 -18.52 56.32
C PHE A 412 -5.39 -17.75 57.60
N PHE A 413 -4.69 -16.63 57.45
CA PHE A 413 -4.25 -15.80 58.58
C PHE A 413 -5.32 -14.80 59.07
N GLY A 414 -6.15 -14.27 58.17
CA GLY A 414 -7.14 -13.23 58.50
C GLY A 414 -8.34 -13.73 59.32
N VAL A 415 -8.74 -14.98 59.15
CA VAL A 415 -9.97 -15.53 59.78
C VAL A 415 -9.78 -15.88 61.28
N ASN A 416 -8.54 -15.94 61.79
CA ASN A 416 -8.24 -16.54 63.09
C ASN A 416 -8.19 -15.62 64.33
N ARG A 417 -8.55 -14.33 64.24
CA ARG A 417 -8.53 -13.43 65.41
C ARG A 417 -9.91 -13.20 66.04
N LYS A 418 -10.41 -14.19 66.77
CA LYS A 418 -11.30 -13.95 67.93
C LYS A 418 -11.03 -14.99 69.03
N LYS A 419 -9.98 -14.75 69.81
CA LYS A 419 -9.84 -15.19 71.21
C LYS A 419 -8.67 -14.43 71.84
N ALA A 420 -8.99 -13.32 72.52
CA ALA A 420 -8.32 -12.78 73.72
C ALA A 420 -8.83 -11.35 73.99
N ALA A 421 -10.04 -11.26 74.55
CA ALA A 421 -10.50 -10.12 75.35
C ALA A 421 -11.75 -10.59 76.10
N ASN A 422 -11.51 -11.30 77.20
CA ASN A 422 -12.37 -11.36 78.39
C ASN A 422 -11.44 -11.62 79.56
#